data_AF-A0A7K3YZJ2-F1
#
_entry.id   AF-A0A7K3YZJ2-F1
#
_cell.length_a   1.000
_cell.length_b   1.000
_cell.length_c   1.000
_cell.angle_alpha   90.00
_cell.angle_beta   90.00
_cell.angle_gamma   90.00
#
_symmetry.space_group_name_H-M   'P 1'
#
loop_
_entity.id
_entity.type
_entity.pdbx_description
1 polymer ?
#
loop_
_entity_poly.entity_id
_entity_poly.type
_entity_poly.pdbx_seq_one_letter_code
_entity_poly.pdbx_strand_id
1 'polypeptide(L)'
;MQSIINDALKNAAIEKEMTKSGNDNAAEDDFVGQPRIVIIGCGGAGNNTVNRIHHMGVSGAETIAINTDKQHLDMIQADKRILIGKSLTKGLGAGGYPDVGKRAAEMARPTLEAILESADLVFITAGMGGGTGTGSAPVVAQIAKEQGAIVVGMVSYPFQVEKARLIRAEEGLEAFAAAADSVIVLDNNRLKNFVPNLPLGQAFSVMDQLIGETVKGISETITQPSLINIDYADVRAIMSKGGVAVMLVGESKQQNKA
;
A
#
# COMPACT_ATOMS: atom_id res chain seq x y z
N MET A 1 22.18 21.76 35.77
CA MET A 1 22.10 20.96 34.52
C MET A 1 21.69 19.52 34.79
N GLN A 2 22.30 18.80 35.75
CA GLN A 2 21.88 17.44 36.13
C GLN A 2 20.43 17.34 36.65
N SER A 3 19.92 18.34 37.39
CA SER A 3 18.52 18.32 37.86
C SER A 3 17.52 18.42 36.69
N ILE A 4 17.75 19.32 35.72
CA ILE A 4 16.89 19.46 34.54
C ILE A 4 16.84 18.16 33.73
N ILE A 5 17.97 17.46 33.59
CA ILE A 5 18.05 16.19 32.88
C ILE A 5 17.28 15.09 33.65
N ASN A 6 17.41 15.05 34.97
CA ASN A 6 16.68 14.08 35.81
C ASN A 6 15.17 14.35 35.83
N ASP A 7 14.77 15.62 35.83
CA ASP A 7 13.37 16.03 35.80
C ASP A 7 12.76 15.70 34.42
N ALA A 8 13.49 15.92 33.32
CA ALA A 8 13.08 15.51 31.98
C ALA A 8 12.92 13.99 31.87
N LEU A 9 13.85 13.20 32.44
CA LEU A 9 13.77 11.73 32.45
C LEU A 9 12.58 11.22 33.28
N LYS A 10 12.28 11.88 34.41
CA LYS A 10 11.11 11.56 35.23
C LYS A 10 9.81 11.86 34.49
N ASN A 11 9.72 13.02 33.85
CA ASN A 11 8.53 13.41 33.09
C ASN A 11 8.30 12.46 31.90
N ALA A 12 9.37 12.11 31.17
CA ALA A 12 9.28 11.14 30.07
C ALA A 12 8.86 9.75 30.55
N ALA A 13 9.23 9.33 31.76
CA ALA A 13 8.77 8.06 32.34
C ALA A 13 7.28 8.12 32.71
N ILE A 14 6.82 9.24 33.27
CA ILE A 14 5.40 9.47 33.62
C ILE A 14 4.53 9.50 32.36
N GLU A 15 4.96 10.17 31.30
CA GLU A 15 4.28 10.19 29.99
C GLU A 15 4.13 8.78 29.40
N LYS A 16 5.16 7.94 29.57
CA LYS A 16 5.19 6.54 29.12
C LYS A 16 4.30 5.61 29.96
N GLU A 17 4.06 5.95 31.22
CA GLU A 17 3.12 5.25 32.10
C GLU A 17 1.68 5.68 31.81
N MET A 18 1.42 6.97 31.62
CA MET A 18 0.09 7.49 31.25
C MET A 18 -0.43 6.92 29.93
N THR A 19 0.44 6.73 28.93
CA THR A 19 0.08 6.07 27.65
C THR A 19 -0.20 4.58 27.79
N LYS A 20 0.32 3.90 28.83
CA LYS A 20 0.02 2.48 29.10
C LYS A 20 -1.26 2.29 29.93
N SER A 21 -1.59 3.23 30.81
CA SER A 21 -2.75 3.14 31.70
C SER A 21 -4.08 3.53 31.05
N GLY A 22 -4.06 4.11 29.84
CA GLY A 22 -5.26 4.52 29.11
C GLY A 22 -6.04 3.40 28.41
N ASN A 23 -5.59 2.14 28.50
CA ASN A 23 -6.15 1.05 27.67
C ASN A 23 -7.28 0.22 28.32
N ASP A 24 -7.71 0.54 29.54
CA ASP A 24 -8.66 -0.30 30.30
C ASP A 24 -10.05 0.31 30.52
N ASN A 25 -10.37 1.46 29.90
CA ASN A 25 -11.73 2.03 29.92
C ASN A 25 -12.13 2.50 28.52
N ALA A 26 -12.67 1.59 27.71
CA ALA A 26 -13.31 1.90 26.44
C ALA A 26 -14.67 2.60 26.68
N ALA A 27 -14.62 3.84 27.15
CA ALA A 27 -15.65 4.81 26.84
C ALA A 27 -15.30 5.38 25.45
N GLU A 28 -16.30 5.42 24.56
CA GLU A 28 -16.20 6.03 23.23
C GLU A 28 -15.71 7.48 23.36
N ASP A 29 -14.41 7.68 23.17
CA ASP A 29 -13.83 9.01 23.07
C ASP A 29 -13.95 9.42 21.60
N ASP A 30 -14.94 10.26 21.34
CA ASP A 30 -15.34 10.83 20.05
C ASP A 30 -14.32 11.89 19.56
N PHE A 31 -13.02 11.61 19.72
CA PHE A 31 -11.95 12.46 19.24
C PHE A 31 -11.80 12.28 17.72
N VAL A 32 -12.56 13.09 16.99
CA VAL A 32 -12.37 13.35 15.56
C VAL A 32 -10.90 13.72 15.30
N GLY A 33 -10.15 12.93 14.52
CA GLY A 33 -8.82 13.34 14.08
C GLY A 33 -7.87 12.31 13.46
N GLN A 34 -8.14 10.99 13.52
CA GLN A 34 -7.27 10.02 12.86
C GLN A 34 -7.71 9.78 11.41
N PRO A 35 -6.81 9.97 10.42
CA PRO A 35 -7.16 9.76 9.03
C PRO A 35 -7.45 8.29 8.77
N ARG A 36 -8.51 7.99 8.01
CA ARG A 36 -8.81 6.63 7.57
C ARG A 36 -7.86 6.24 6.44
N ILE A 37 -6.90 5.37 6.76
CA ILE A 37 -5.95 4.82 5.79
C ILE A 37 -6.44 3.46 5.30
N VAL A 38 -6.47 3.27 3.98
CA VAL A 38 -6.82 2.01 3.33
C VAL A 38 -5.67 1.55 2.44
N ILE A 39 -5.32 0.28 2.53
CA ILE A 39 -4.28 -0.36 1.71
C ILE A 39 -4.97 -1.41 0.84
N ILE A 40 -5.03 -1.16 -0.47
CA ILE A 40 -5.70 -2.02 -1.44
C ILE A 40 -4.72 -2.67 -2.42
N GLY A 41 -4.74 -4.00 -2.45
CA GLY A 41 -3.92 -4.83 -3.32
C GLY A 41 -4.71 -5.27 -4.54
N CYS A 42 -4.20 -4.97 -5.73
CA CYS A 42 -4.84 -5.28 -7.00
C CYS A 42 -4.14 -6.43 -7.72
N GLY A 43 -4.85 -7.57 -7.86
CA GLY A 43 -4.35 -8.74 -8.57
C GLY A 43 -3.29 -9.52 -7.79
N GLY A 44 -2.56 -10.41 -8.47
CA GLY A 44 -1.65 -11.36 -7.83
C GLY A 44 -0.58 -10.73 -6.94
N ALA A 45 0.31 -9.92 -7.52
CA ALA A 45 1.39 -9.29 -6.76
C ALA A 45 0.86 -8.32 -5.68
N GLY A 46 -0.13 -7.48 -6.01
CA GLY A 46 -0.73 -6.57 -5.03
C GLY A 46 -1.35 -7.32 -3.85
N ASN A 47 -2.02 -8.44 -4.11
CA ASN A 47 -2.55 -9.30 -3.05
C ASN A 47 -1.45 -9.93 -2.19
N ASN A 48 -0.33 -10.36 -2.78
CA ASN A 48 0.81 -10.88 -2.02
C ASN A 48 1.41 -9.82 -1.10
N THR A 49 1.53 -8.58 -1.60
CA THR A 49 1.95 -7.43 -0.82
C THR A 49 0.97 -7.17 0.34
N VAL A 50 -0.33 -7.13 0.08
CA VAL A 50 -1.35 -6.94 1.13
C VAL A 50 -1.33 -8.08 2.15
N ASN A 51 -1.23 -9.32 1.70
CA ASN A 51 -1.11 -10.49 2.57
C ASN A 51 0.05 -10.30 3.55
N ARG A 52 1.20 -9.86 3.05
CA ARG A 52 2.37 -9.60 3.86
C ARG A 52 2.18 -8.46 4.85
N ILE A 53 1.63 -7.32 4.40
CA ILE A 53 1.31 -6.18 5.25
C ILE A 53 0.37 -6.61 6.40
N HIS A 54 -0.64 -7.41 6.09
CA HIS A 54 -1.57 -7.95 7.08
C HIS A 54 -0.84 -8.81 8.13
N HIS A 55 0.04 -9.72 7.70
CA HIS A 55 0.85 -10.54 8.62
C HIS A 55 1.87 -9.73 9.44
N MET A 56 2.35 -8.61 8.91
CA MET A 56 3.26 -7.70 9.63
C MET A 56 2.55 -6.90 10.73
N GLY A 57 1.21 -6.86 10.72
CA GLY A 57 0.41 -6.13 11.71
C GLY A 57 0.53 -4.62 11.56
N VAL A 58 0.02 -4.06 10.46
CA VAL A 58 -0.07 -2.60 10.31
C VAL A 58 -1.12 -2.03 11.26
N SER A 59 -0.74 -1.04 12.06
CA SER A 59 -1.68 -0.31 12.92
C SER A 59 -2.28 0.87 12.18
N GLY A 60 -3.57 1.15 12.40
CA GLY A 60 -4.23 2.34 11.86
C GLY A 60 -4.52 2.33 10.36
N ALA A 61 -4.40 1.18 9.69
CA ALA A 61 -4.75 1.03 8.27
C ALA A 61 -5.54 -0.26 8.02
N GLU A 62 -6.54 -0.19 7.15
CA GLU A 62 -7.35 -1.34 6.74
C GLU A 62 -6.77 -1.99 5.47
N THR A 63 -6.63 -3.32 5.48
CA THR A 63 -6.10 -4.10 4.36
C THR A 63 -7.20 -4.71 3.50
N ILE A 64 -7.15 -4.45 2.19
CA ILE A 64 -8.14 -4.92 1.22
C ILE A 64 -7.44 -5.62 0.06
N ALA A 65 -7.85 -6.84 -0.27
CA ALA A 65 -7.35 -7.57 -1.43
C ALA A 65 -8.44 -7.70 -2.50
N ILE A 66 -8.15 -7.30 -3.73
CA ILE A 66 -9.07 -7.44 -4.87
C ILE A 66 -8.46 -8.30 -5.97
N ASN A 67 -9.24 -9.25 -6.49
CA ASN A 67 -8.76 -10.09 -7.58
C ASN A 67 -9.91 -10.60 -8.47
N THR A 68 -9.58 -10.99 -9.70
CA THR A 68 -10.47 -11.74 -10.59
C THR A 68 -10.27 -13.26 -10.48
N ASP A 69 -9.17 -13.68 -9.85
CA ASP A 69 -8.83 -15.07 -9.56
C ASP A 69 -9.24 -15.41 -8.13
N LYS A 70 -10.24 -16.30 -8.02
CA LYS A 70 -10.77 -16.73 -6.73
C LYS A 70 -9.78 -17.62 -5.99
N GLN A 71 -9.11 -18.55 -6.68
CA GLN A 71 -8.19 -19.48 -6.03
C GLN A 71 -7.04 -18.72 -5.37
N HIS A 72 -6.51 -17.72 -6.07
CA HIS A 72 -5.50 -16.84 -5.50
C HIS A 72 -6.06 -16.06 -4.30
N LEU A 73 -7.24 -15.45 -4.43
CA LEU A 73 -7.85 -14.65 -3.37
C LEU A 73 -8.17 -15.45 -2.10
N ASP A 74 -8.56 -16.72 -2.22
CA ASP A 74 -8.88 -17.60 -1.10
C ASP A 74 -7.65 -17.87 -0.20
N MET A 75 -6.44 -17.85 -0.76
CA MET A 75 -5.17 -18.05 -0.03
C MET A 75 -4.65 -16.78 0.67
N ILE A 76 -5.25 -15.62 0.38
CA ILE A 76 -4.79 -14.32 0.88
C ILE A 76 -5.50 -14.00 2.19
N GLN A 77 -4.74 -13.45 3.14
CA GLN A 77 -5.25 -12.85 4.36
C GLN A 77 -5.24 -11.33 4.25
N ALA A 78 -6.39 -10.72 4.52
CA ALA A 78 -6.62 -9.29 4.51
C ALA A 78 -7.93 -9.04 5.28
N ASP A 79 -8.15 -7.83 5.79
CA ASP A 79 -9.38 -7.49 6.52
C ASP A 79 -10.61 -7.63 5.62
N LYS A 80 -10.48 -7.24 4.33
CA LYS A 80 -11.51 -7.45 3.31
C LYS A 80 -10.93 -8.11 2.06
N ARG A 81 -11.72 -9.00 1.44
CA ARG A 81 -11.38 -9.70 0.19
C ARG A 81 -12.52 -9.59 -0.80
N ILE A 82 -12.23 -9.09 -2.00
CA ILE A 82 -13.25 -8.79 -3.01
C ILE A 82 -12.91 -9.51 -4.31
N LEU A 83 -13.79 -10.43 -4.70
CA LEU A 83 -13.73 -11.07 -6.01
C LEU A 83 -14.43 -10.18 -7.04
N ILE A 84 -13.65 -9.49 -7.87
CA ILE A 84 -14.16 -8.63 -8.94
C ILE A 84 -14.36 -9.43 -10.24
N GLY A 85 -15.28 -9.01 -11.09
CA GLY A 85 -15.51 -9.65 -12.40
C GLY A 85 -16.02 -11.08 -12.35
N LYS A 86 -16.73 -11.50 -11.28
CA LYS A 86 -17.25 -12.88 -11.11
C LYS A 86 -18.01 -13.40 -12.34
N SER A 87 -18.84 -12.58 -12.97
CA SER A 87 -19.60 -12.96 -14.17
C SER A 87 -18.75 -12.98 -15.45
N LEU A 88 -17.64 -12.22 -15.49
CA LEU A 88 -16.75 -12.11 -16.64
C LEU A 88 -15.72 -13.24 -16.67
N THR A 89 -15.08 -13.53 -15.55
CA THR A 89 -13.97 -14.49 -15.44
C THR A 89 -14.39 -15.83 -14.85
N LYS A 90 -15.60 -15.92 -14.29
CA LYS A 90 -16.04 -17.07 -13.47
C LYS A 90 -15.10 -17.39 -12.30
N GLY A 91 -14.32 -16.40 -11.85
CA GLY A 91 -13.31 -16.56 -10.81
C GLY A 91 -12.00 -17.20 -11.26
N LEU A 92 -11.76 -17.33 -12.57
CA LEU A 92 -10.56 -17.97 -13.15
C LEU A 92 -9.42 -16.98 -13.46
N GLY A 93 -9.59 -15.70 -13.11
CA GLY A 93 -8.60 -14.66 -13.39
C GLY A 93 -8.76 -13.99 -14.77
N ALA A 94 -7.98 -12.92 -14.97
CA ALA A 94 -8.01 -12.09 -16.18
C ALA A 94 -7.09 -12.58 -17.31
N GLY A 95 -6.40 -13.72 -17.15
CA GLY A 95 -5.55 -14.33 -18.19
C GLY A 95 -4.38 -13.45 -18.68
N GLY A 96 -3.98 -12.43 -17.92
CA GLY A 96 -2.94 -11.48 -18.34
C GLY A 96 -3.45 -10.33 -19.22
N TYR A 97 -4.76 -10.22 -19.47
CA TYR A 97 -5.35 -9.16 -20.29
C TYR A 97 -5.82 -7.98 -19.42
N PRO A 98 -5.21 -6.78 -19.54
CA PRO A 98 -5.58 -5.61 -18.74
C PRO A 98 -7.03 -5.19 -18.93
N ASP A 99 -7.58 -5.25 -20.15
CA ASP A 99 -8.97 -4.88 -20.42
C ASP A 99 -9.99 -5.70 -19.62
N VAL A 100 -9.69 -6.98 -19.39
CA VAL A 100 -10.53 -7.86 -18.55
C VAL A 100 -10.47 -7.40 -17.10
N GLY A 101 -9.28 -7.05 -16.59
CA GLY A 101 -9.10 -6.50 -15.25
C GLY A 101 -9.83 -5.17 -15.06
N LYS A 102 -9.75 -4.27 -16.05
CA LYS A 102 -10.44 -2.98 -16.06
C LYS A 102 -11.94 -3.15 -16.02
N ARG A 103 -12.51 -3.93 -16.93
CA ARG A 103 -13.96 -4.21 -16.97
C ARG A 103 -14.44 -4.88 -15.69
N ALA A 104 -13.64 -5.80 -15.12
CA ALA A 104 -13.97 -6.44 -13.85
C ALA A 104 -14.06 -5.44 -12.70
N ALA A 105 -13.15 -4.46 -12.64
CA ALA A 105 -13.17 -3.40 -11.64
C ALA A 105 -14.35 -2.45 -11.83
N GLU A 106 -14.63 -2.01 -13.06
CA GLU A 106 -15.78 -1.15 -13.37
C GLU A 106 -17.12 -1.81 -13.01
N MET A 107 -17.27 -3.11 -13.27
CA MET A 107 -18.45 -3.86 -12.84
C MET A 107 -18.59 -3.95 -11.32
N ALA A 108 -17.47 -3.86 -10.60
CA ALA A 108 -17.43 -3.87 -9.15
C ALA A 108 -17.45 -2.45 -8.54
N ARG A 109 -17.58 -1.40 -9.36
CA ARG A 109 -17.54 0.00 -8.93
C ARG A 109 -18.44 0.30 -7.73
N PRO A 110 -19.73 -0.12 -7.68
CA PRO A 110 -20.57 0.16 -6.50
C PRO A 110 -20.03 -0.48 -5.20
N THR A 111 -19.40 -1.65 -5.30
CA THR A 111 -18.76 -2.30 -4.15
C THR A 111 -17.49 -1.59 -3.74
N LEU A 112 -16.68 -1.17 -4.72
CA LEU A 112 -15.44 -0.41 -4.49
C LEU A 112 -15.72 0.99 -3.92
N GLU A 113 -16.79 1.66 -4.35
CA GLU A 113 -17.24 2.93 -3.79
C GLU A 113 -17.62 2.77 -2.31
N ALA A 114 -18.37 1.72 -1.96
CA ALA A 114 -18.79 1.49 -0.58
C ALA A 114 -17.62 1.17 0.37
N ILE A 115 -16.56 0.48 -0.10
CA ILE A 115 -15.42 0.16 0.76
C ILE A 115 -14.41 1.31 0.88
N LEU A 116 -14.35 2.19 -0.11
CA LEU A 116 -13.44 3.34 -0.15
C LEU A 116 -14.09 4.60 0.44
N GLU A 117 -15.38 4.55 0.74
CA GLU A 117 -16.12 5.65 1.37
C GLU A 117 -15.40 6.18 2.62
N SER A 118 -15.27 7.51 2.71
CA SER A 118 -14.58 8.21 3.80
C SER A 118 -13.11 7.82 4.01
N ALA A 119 -12.44 7.22 3.02
CA ALA A 119 -10.99 7.06 3.07
C ALA A 119 -10.30 8.41 2.85
N ASP A 120 -9.35 8.76 3.72
CA ASP A 120 -8.54 9.97 3.57
C ASP A 120 -7.29 9.69 2.74
N LEU A 121 -6.74 8.48 2.87
CA LEU A 121 -5.53 8.03 2.18
C LEU A 121 -5.70 6.60 1.71
N VAL A 122 -5.48 6.36 0.42
CA VAL A 122 -5.56 5.04 -0.21
C VAL A 122 -4.21 4.69 -0.82
N PHE A 123 -3.56 3.69 -0.24
CA PHE A 123 -2.40 3.04 -0.84
C PHE A 123 -2.86 1.94 -1.79
N ILE A 124 -2.52 2.06 -3.06
CA ILE A 124 -2.84 1.05 -4.07
C ILE A 124 -1.56 0.32 -4.44
N THR A 125 -1.51 -0.99 -4.21
CA THR A 125 -0.39 -1.83 -4.64
C THR A 125 -0.77 -2.79 -5.74
N ALA A 126 0.08 -2.89 -6.76
CA ALA A 126 -0.15 -3.74 -7.93
C ALA A 126 1.17 -4.14 -8.61
N GLY A 127 1.16 -5.33 -9.24
CA GLY A 127 2.21 -5.71 -10.18
C GLY A 127 1.82 -5.36 -11.60
N MET A 128 2.58 -4.48 -12.25
CA MET A 128 2.32 -4.05 -13.61
C MET A 128 2.70 -5.11 -14.64
N GLY A 129 1.94 -5.16 -15.73
CA GLY A 129 2.13 -6.10 -16.84
C GLY A 129 1.30 -7.39 -16.74
N GLY A 130 0.60 -7.61 -15.63
CA GLY A 130 -0.45 -8.63 -15.50
C GLY A 130 -1.79 -8.19 -16.12
N GLY A 131 -2.84 -8.98 -15.90
CA GLY A 131 -4.20 -8.63 -16.34
C GLY A 131 -4.97 -7.85 -15.27
N THR A 132 -5.17 -8.48 -14.11
CA THR A 132 -5.97 -7.88 -13.03
C THR A 132 -5.33 -6.61 -12.49
N GLY A 133 -4.08 -6.66 -12.00
CA GLY A 133 -3.42 -5.52 -11.36
C GLY A 133 -3.36 -4.30 -12.29
N THR A 134 -2.76 -4.48 -13.47
CA THR A 134 -2.65 -3.47 -14.53
C THR A 134 -3.98 -2.83 -14.91
N GLY A 135 -5.05 -3.63 -15.04
CA GLY A 135 -6.35 -3.13 -15.47
C GLY A 135 -7.20 -2.52 -14.36
N SER A 136 -7.15 -3.08 -13.15
CA SER A 136 -8.00 -2.67 -12.03
C SER A 136 -7.42 -1.52 -11.22
N ALA A 137 -6.10 -1.42 -11.07
CA ALA A 137 -5.47 -0.38 -10.26
C ALA A 137 -5.85 1.06 -10.71
N PRO A 138 -5.86 1.41 -12.01
CA PRO A 138 -6.34 2.72 -12.47
C PRO A 138 -7.79 3.02 -12.10
N VAL A 139 -8.67 2.01 -12.18
CA VAL A 139 -10.10 2.17 -11.86
C VAL A 139 -10.29 2.39 -10.36
N VAL A 140 -9.58 1.62 -9.53
CA VAL A 140 -9.59 1.79 -8.06
C VAL A 140 -9.07 3.17 -7.67
N ALA A 141 -7.98 3.63 -8.30
CA ALA A 141 -7.43 4.96 -8.08
C ALA A 141 -8.45 6.05 -8.41
N GLN A 142 -9.11 5.94 -9.57
CA GLN A 142 -10.11 6.89 -9.98
C GLN A 142 -11.27 6.95 -8.97
N ILE A 143 -11.79 5.80 -8.52
CA ILE A 143 -12.88 5.75 -7.54
C ILE A 143 -12.48 6.44 -6.22
N ALA A 144 -11.31 6.08 -5.68
CA ALA A 144 -10.81 6.68 -4.44
C ALA A 144 -10.66 8.21 -4.57
N LYS A 145 -10.12 8.68 -5.70
CA LYS A 145 -9.91 10.10 -5.97
C LYS A 145 -11.23 10.86 -6.16
N GLU A 146 -12.21 10.26 -6.82
CA GLU A 146 -13.57 10.80 -6.96
C GLU A 146 -14.26 10.98 -5.60
N GLN A 147 -13.89 10.16 -4.61
CA GLN A 147 -14.38 10.24 -3.22
C GLN A 147 -13.55 11.19 -2.33
N GLY A 148 -12.53 11.85 -2.87
CA GLY A 148 -11.72 12.86 -2.17
C GLY A 148 -10.51 12.31 -1.42
N ALA A 149 -10.23 11.01 -1.53
CA ALA A 149 -9.04 10.41 -0.94
C ALA A 149 -7.77 10.80 -1.70
N ILE A 150 -6.66 10.88 -0.98
CA ILE A 150 -5.33 10.95 -1.61
C ILE A 150 -4.95 9.55 -2.05
N VAL A 151 -4.53 9.41 -3.30
CA VAL A 151 -4.19 8.11 -3.88
C VAL A 151 -2.69 8.00 -4.11
N VAL A 152 -2.05 7.09 -3.37
CA VAL A 152 -0.63 6.77 -3.52
C VAL A 152 -0.48 5.36 -4.08
N GLY A 153 0.07 5.26 -5.28
CA GLY A 153 0.38 4.00 -5.93
C GLY A 153 1.76 3.47 -5.55
N MET A 154 1.86 2.20 -5.17
CA MET A 154 3.13 1.48 -4.99
C MET A 154 3.17 0.24 -5.87
N VAL A 155 3.89 0.32 -6.99
CA VAL A 155 3.77 -0.67 -8.05
C VAL A 155 5.10 -1.28 -8.43
N SER A 156 5.13 -2.59 -8.63
CA SER A 156 6.31 -3.29 -9.13
C SER A 156 6.30 -3.31 -10.66
N TYR A 157 7.41 -2.89 -11.28
CA TYR A 157 7.64 -2.99 -12.72
C TYR A 157 8.30 -4.33 -13.09
N PRO A 158 7.83 -5.06 -14.12
CA PRO A 158 8.25 -6.44 -14.38
C PRO A 158 9.72 -6.56 -14.79
N PHE A 159 10.28 -7.76 -14.65
CA PHE A 159 11.65 -8.02 -15.11
C PHE A 159 11.73 -7.99 -16.64
N GLN A 160 12.86 -7.58 -17.21
CA GLN A 160 13.11 -7.58 -18.66
C GLN A 160 12.96 -8.96 -19.32
N VAL A 161 13.11 -10.04 -18.55
CA VAL A 161 12.90 -11.41 -19.04
C VAL A 161 11.41 -11.71 -19.30
N GLU A 162 10.50 -10.91 -18.75
CA GLU A 162 9.04 -11.02 -18.92
C GLU A 162 8.56 -10.17 -20.11
N LYS A 163 9.19 -10.31 -21.29
CA LYS A 163 9.02 -9.39 -22.45
C LYS A 163 7.58 -9.00 -22.79
N ALA A 164 6.64 -9.95 -22.77
CA ALA A 164 5.23 -9.69 -23.09
C ALA A 164 4.50 -8.84 -22.03
N ARG A 165 5.01 -8.76 -20.81
CA ARG A 165 4.45 -7.96 -19.71
C ARG A 165 4.91 -6.50 -19.76
N LEU A 166 6.06 -6.20 -20.37
CA LEU A 166 6.63 -4.84 -20.41
C LEU A 166 5.69 -3.84 -21.10
N ILE A 167 5.21 -4.16 -22.31
CA ILE A 167 4.30 -3.29 -23.07
C ILE A 167 3.03 -2.98 -22.27
N ARG A 168 2.43 -4.01 -21.69
CA ARG A 168 1.22 -3.87 -20.85
C ARG A 168 1.49 -3.08 -19.58
N ALA A 169 2.70 -3.21 -19.02
CA ALA A 169 3.10 -2.49 -17.82
C ALA A 169 3.25 -1.00 -18.10
N GLU A 170 3.82 -0.62 -19.25
CA GLU A 170 3.95 0.79 -19.65
C GLU A 170 2.59 1.46 -19.82
N GLU A 171 1.69 0.86 -20.62
CA GLU A 171 0.33 1.37 -20.83
C GLU A 171 -0.48 1.46 -19.53
N GLY A 172 -0.39 0.41 -18.69
CA GLY A 172 -1.09 0.38 -17.41
C GLY A 172 -0.52 1.38 -16.40
N LEU A 173 0.80 1.58 -16.41
CA LEU A 173 1.46 2.55 -15.53
C LEU A 173 1.09 3.98 -15.92
N GLU A 174 1.02 4.29 -17.21
CA GLU A 174 0.58 5.60 -17.70
C GLU A 174 -0.86 5.88 -17.27
N ALA A 175 -1.77 4.93 -17.50
CA ALA A 175 -3.16 5.05 -17.07
C ALA A 175 -3.29 5.20 -15.54
N PHE A 176 -2.47 4.46 -14.78
CA PHE A 176 -2.48 4.51 -13.33
C PHE A 176 -1.92 5.84 -12.79
N ALA A 177 -0.83 6.34 -13.37
CA ALA A 177 -0.24 7.63 -13.03
C ALA A 177 -1.18 8.80 -13.32
N ALA A 178 -2.01 8.70 -14.36
CA ALA A 178 -3.05 9.68 -14.64
C ALA A 178 -4.20 9.65 -13.61
N ALA A 179 -4.46 8.50 -12.99
CA ALA A 179 -5.56 8.32 -12.04
C ALA A 179 -5.15 8.58 -10.57
N ALA A 180 -3.89 8.34 -10.21
CA ALA A 180 -3.37 8.55 -8.85
C ALA A 180 -2.84 9.98 -8.62
N ASP A 181 -2.51 10.33 -7.38
CA ASP A 181 -1.83 11.60 -7.05
C ASP A 181 -0.30 11.45 -7.06
N SER A 182 0.18 10.30 -6.59
CA SER A 182 1.57 9.90 -6.71
C SER A 182 1.69 8.42 -7.00
N VAL A 183 2.64 8.04 -7.85
CA VAL A 183 2.97 6.64 -8.14
C VAL A 183 4.45 6.41 -7.92
N ILE A 184 4.76 5.53 -6.97
CA ILE A 184 6.11 5.08 -6.66
C ILE A 184 6.33 3.75 -7.39
N VAL A 185 7.27 3.76 -8.32
CA VAL A 185 7.59 2.60 -9.15
C VAL A 185 8.82 1.90 -8.61
N LEU A 186 8.67 0.63 -8.26
CA LEU A 186 9.78 -0.22 -7.85
C LEU A 186 10.15 -1.14 -9.01
N ASP A 187 11.32 -0.89 -9.61
CA ASP A 187 11.80 -1.64 -10.78
C ASP A 187 12.47 -2.96 -10.36
N ASN A 188 11.82 -4.07 -10.68
CA ASN A 188 12.35 -5.42 -10.41
C ASN A 188 13.75 -5.62 -11.01
N ASN A 189 14.09 -4.94 -12.11
CA ASN A 189 15.41 -5.07 -12.73
C ASN A 189 16.53 -4.48 -11.85
N ARG A 190 16.22 -3.50 -11.00
CA ARG A 190 17.20 -2.93 -10.05
C ARG A 190 17.58 -3.93 -8.97
N LEU A 191 16.68 -4.84 -8.57
CA LEU A 191 17.01 -5.92 -7.62
C LEU A 191 18.12 -6.83 -8.12
N LYS A 192 18.22 -7.09 -9.43
CA LYS A 192 19.27 -7.96 -9.99
C LYS A 192 20.68 -7.47 -9.66
N ASN A 193 20.86 -6.16 -9.50
CA ASN A 193 22.17 -5.58 -9.15
C ASN A 193 22.57 -5.89 -7.71
N PHE A 194 21.59 -6.10 -6.82
CA PHE A 194 21.82 -6.37 -5.40
C PHE A 194 21.79 -7.88 -5.10
N VAL A 195 20.97 -8.65 -5.81
CA VAL A 195 20.77 -10.09 -5.62
C VAL A 195 20.77 -10.85 -6.97
N PRO A 196 21.92 -10.96 -7.66
CA PRO A 196 21.99 -11.47 -9.04
C PRO A 196 21.59 -12.95 -9.19
N ASN A 197 21.72 -13.76 -8.12
CA ASN A 197 21.53 -15.21 -8.17
C ASN A 197 20.23 -15.68 -7.50
N LEU A 198 19.31 -14.77 -7.18
CA LEU A 198 18.06 -15.15 -6.53
C LEU A 198 17.09 -15.79 -7.53
N PRO A 199 16.43 -16.91 -7.19
CA PRO A 199 15.31 -17.43 -7.98
C PRO A 199 14.22 -16.37 -8.16
N LEU A 200 13.60 -16.33 -9.34
CA LEU A 200 12.62 -15.30 -9.72
C LEU A 200 11.50 -15.13 -8.68
N GLY A 201 10.96 -16.23 -8.14
CA GLY A 201 9.92 -16.19 -7.12
C GLY A 201 10.38 -15.54 -5.81
N GLN A 202 11.62 -15.78 -5.39
CA GLN A 202 12.18 -15.12 -4.21
C GLN A 202 12.39 -13.63 -4.47
N ALA A 203 12.75 -13.24 -5.69
CA ALA A 203 12.98 -11.84 -6.02
C ALA A 203 11.67 -11.03 -5.95
N PHE A 204 10.54 -11.61 -6.39
CA PHE A 204 9.22 -11.00 -6.16
C PHE A 204 8.90 -10.85 -4.68
N SER A 205 9.21 -11.85 -3.86
CA SER A 205 9.00 -11.76 -2.41
C SER A 205 9.81 -10.64 -1.76
N VAL A 206 11.01 -10.32 -2.27
CA VAL A 206 11.81 -9.19 -1.80
C VAL A 206 11.13 -7.87 -2.13
N MET A 207 10.55 -7.74 -3.33
CA MET A 207 9.79 -6.53 -3.72
C MET A 207 8.55 -6.36 -2.88
N ASP A 208 7.78 -7.43 -2.67
CA ASP A 208 6.60 -7.40 -1.81
C ASP A 208 6.98 -6.98 -0.39
N GLN A 209 8.13 -7.43 0.12
CA GLN A 209 8.66 -7.01 1.42
C GLN A 209 8.99 -5.51 1.45
N LEU A 210 9.72 -5.01 0.45
CA LEU A 210 10.07 -3.58 0.38
C LEU A 210 8.83 -2.69 0.29
N ILE A 211 7.85 -3.06 -0.54
CA ILE A 211 6.60 -2.32 -0.64
C ILE A 211 5.85 -2.38 0.70
N GLY A 212 5.74 -3.57 1.30
CA GLY A 212 5.04 -3.77 2.56
C GLY A 212 5.64 -2.97 3.71
N GLU A 213 6.96 -3.00 3.86
CA GLU A 213 7.67 -2.22 4.88
C GLU A 213 7.48 -0.72 4.68
N THR A 214 7.48 -0.25 3.43
CA THR A 214 7.30 1.17 3.15
C THR A 214 5.89 1.64 3.44
N VAL A 215 4.88 0.91 2.95
CA VAL A 215 3.47 1.25 3.19
C VAL A 215 3.17 1.19 4.69
N LYS A 216 3.67 0.17 5.40
CA LYS A 216 3.55 0.07 6.87
C LYS A 216 4.23 1.26 7.55
N GLY A 217 5.47 1.58 7.17
CA GLY A 217 6.22 2.69 7.74
C GLY A 217 5.51 4.03 7.58
N ILE A 218 5.01 4.34 6.37
CA ILE A 218 4.26 5.58 6.13
C ILE A 218 2.95 5.58 6.92
N SER A 219 2.19 4.48 6.89
CA SER A 219 0.89 4.38 7.59
C SER A 219 1.04 4.54 9.11
N GLU A 220 2.04 3.88 9.72
CA GLU A 220 2.31 3.99 11.15
C GLU A 220 2.90 5.34 11.53
N THR A 221 3.69 5.98 10.66
CA THR A 221 4.19 7.34 10.91
C THR A 221 3.05 8.36 11.00
N ILE A 222 1.96 8.15 10.26
CA ILE A 222 0.78 9.03 10.26
C ILE A 222 -0.15 8.72 11.44
N THR A 223 -0.32 7.43 11.78
CA THR A 223 -1.34 6.99 12.74
C THR A 223 -0.80 6.79 14.16
N GLN A 224 0.49 6.53 14.35
CA GLN A 224 1.08 6.30 15.66
C GLN A 224 1.75 7.58 16.20
N PRO A 225 1.57 7.88 17.50
CA PRO A 225 2.30 8.96 18.15
C PRO A 225 3.82 8.78 18.01
N SER A 226 4.51 9.81 17.52
CA SER A 226 5.97 9.85 17.44
C SER A 226 6.54 11.11 18.10
N LEU A 227 7.83 11.07 18.46
CA LEU A 227 8.51 12.20 19.12
C LEU A 227 8.55 13.47 18.26
N ILE A 228 8.45 13.32 16.93
CA ILE A 228 8.29 14.40 15.96
C ILE A 228 7.09 14.01 15.10
N ASN A 229 5.89 14.44 15.51
CA ASN A 229 4.66 14.08 14.80
C ASN A 229 4.67 14.72 13.40
N ILE A 230 4.63 13.89 12.36
CA ILE A 230 4.34 14.36 10.99
C ILE A 230 2.83 14.37 10.88
N ASP A 231 2.23 15.52 10.57
CA ASP A 231 0.78 15.59 10.43
C ASP A 231 0.31 15.08 9.05
N TYR A 232 -0.96 14.69 8.97
CA TYR A 232 -1.55 14.26 7.70
C TYR A 232 -1.54 15.38 6.64
N ALA A 233 -1.55 16.66 7.05
CA ALA A 233 -1.54 17.78 6.12
C ALA A 233 -0.21 17.92 5.38
N ASP A 234 0.92 17.61 6.04
CA ASP A 234 2.26 17.58 5.47
C ASP A 234 2.40 16.43 4.48
N VAL A 235 1.96 15.22 4.86
CA VAL A 235 1.93 14.07 3.94
C VAL A 235 1.05 14.38 2.74
N ARG A 236 -0.12 14.98 2.98
CA ARG A 236 -1.02 15.41 1.91
C ARG A 236 -0.37 16.41 0.98
N ALA A 237 0.30 17.43 1.50
CA ALA A 237 0.95 18.45 0.69
C ALA A 237 2.02 17.87 -0.24
N ILE A 238 2.78 16.88 0.24
CA ILE A 238 3.84 16.21 -0.53
C ILE A 238 3.26 15.21 -1.54
N MET A 239 2.34 14.35 -1.11
CA MET A 239 1.84 13.24 -1.93
C MET A 239 0.81 13.68 -2.98
N SER A 240 0.05 14.75 -2.73
CA SER A 240 -0.99 15.24 -3.67
C SER A 240 -0.44 15.83 -4.98
N LYS A 241 0.88 16.05 -5.07
CA LYS A 241 1.56 16.63 -6.24
C LYS A 241 2.75 15.80 -6.70
N GLY A 242 2.84 14.54 -6.25
CA GLY A 242 4.04 13.73 -6.38
C GLY A 242 4.33 13.25 -7.81
N GLY A 243 3.30 13.08 -8.66
CA GLY A 243 3.49 12.49 -9.98
C GLY A 243 4.19 11.13 -9.88
N VAL A 244 5.10 10.81 -10.80
CA VAL A 244 5.89 9.57 -10.72
C VAL A 244 7.15 9.80 -9.86
N ALA A 245 7.31 8.99 -8.82
CA ALA A 245 8.42 9.07 -7.87
C ALA A 245 9.23 7.77 -7.82
N VAL A 246 10.48 7.87 -7.35
CA VAL A 246 11.40 6.74 -7.14
C VAL A 246 11.77 6.67 -5.67
N MET A 247 11.79 5.46 -5.12
CA MET A 247 12.16 5.22 -3.73
C MET A 247 13.59 4.69 -3.64
N LEU A 248 14.36 5.26 -2.72
CA LEU A 248 15.72 4.82 -2.37
C LEU A 248 15.72 4.30 -0.94
N VAL A 249 16.27 3.10 -0.73
CA VAL A 249 16.39 2.49 0.60
C VAL A 249 17.86 2.32 0.93
N GLY A 250 18.24 2.74 2.14
CA GLY A 250 19.59 2.54 2.68
C GLY A 250 19.53 2.01 4.10
N GLU A 251 20.35 1.01 4.40
CA GLU A 251 20.56 0.50 5.76
C GLU A 251 22.06 0.54 6.07
N SER A 252 22.43 1.03 7.26
CA SER A 252 23.81 1.00 7.76
C SER A 252 23.85 0.47 9.19
N LYS A 253 24.78 -0.46 9.44
CA LYS A 253 25.08 -0.99 10.78
C LYS A 253 26.19 -0.23 11.49
N GLN A 254 26.76 0.82 10.87
CA GLN A 254 27.84 1.62 11.44
C GLN A 254 27.30 2.72 12.36
N GLN A 255 28.14 3.21 13.29
CA GLN A 255 27.75 4.20 14.30
C GLN A 255 27.30 5.55 13.71
N ASN A 256 27.76 5.91 12.50
CA ASN A 256 27.24 7.05 11.76
C ASN A 256 26.13 6.59 10.79
N LYS A 257 24.90 6.93 11.15
CA LYS A 257 23.66 6.56 10.42
C LYS A 257 23.06 7.70 9.58
N ALA A 258 23.74 8.85 9.54
CA ALA A 258 23.32 10.04 8.79
C ALA A 258 24.12 10.16 7.49
#